data_AF-F6SPT4-F1
#
_entry.id   AF-F6SPT4-F1
#
_cell.length_a   1.000
_cell.length_b   1.000
_cell.length_c   1.000
_cell.angle_alpha   90.00
_cell.angle_beta   90.00
_cell.angle_gamma   90.00
#
_symmetry.space_group_name_H-M   'P 1'
#
loop_
_entity.id
_entity.type
_entity.pdbx_description
1 polymer ?
#
loop_
_entity_poly.entity_id
_entity_poly.type
_entity_poly.pdbx_seq_one_letter_code
_entity_poly.pdbx_strand_id
1 'polypeptide(L)'
;EEKNEGELYYKAQSPDEGALVTAARNFGFVFRSRTPKTITVHELGTAITYQLLAILDFNNIRKRMSVIGVCRGRAEDPGVGLQRPG
;
A
#
# COMPACT_ATOMS: atom_id res chain seq x y z
N GLU A 1 -11.55 -1.30 -1.82
CA GLU A 1 -12.40 -0.29 -1.16
C GLU A 1 -12.52 -0.67 0.30
N GLU A 2 -12.27 0.28 1.19
CA GLU A 2 -12.25 0.06 2.63
C GLU A 2 -13.70 0.06 3.15
N LYS A 3 -14.16 -1.09 3.65
CA LYS A 3 -15.46 -1.22 4.31
C LYS A 3 -15.20 -1.78 5.72
N ASN A 4 -15.02 -0.87 6.66
CA ASN A 4 -14.83 -1.09 8.10
C ASN A 4 -13.48 -1.75 8.50
N GLU A 5 -12.98 -1.35 9.67
CA GLU A 5 -11.66 -1.62 10.29
C GLU A 5 -11.32 -3.10 10.58
N GLY A 6 -11.86 -4.03 9.80
CA GLY A 6 -11.59 -5.47 9.89
C GLY A 6 -11.66 -6.22 8.56
N GLU A 7 -12.35 -5.70 7.54
CA GLU A 7 -12.60 -6.40 6.28
C GLU A 7 -12.19 -5.56 5.07
N LEU A 8 -10.89 -5.44 4.85
CA LEU A 8 -10.34 -4.99 3.56
C LEU A 8 -10.50 -6.12 2.53
N TYR A 9 -11.51 -5.99 1.67
CA TYR A 9 -11.66 -6.83 0.49
C TYR A 9 -10.80 -6.28 -0.67
N TYR A 10 -9.71 -6.99 -0.95
CA TYR A 10 -8.87 -6.70 -2.11
C TYR A 10 -9.49 -7.31 -3.38
N LYS A 11 -9.84 -6.46 -4.34
CA LYS A 11 -10.16 -6.90 -5.70
C LYS A 11 -8.85 -7.00 -6.47
N ALA A 12 -8.47 -8.22 -6.83
CA ALA A 12 -7.30 -8.50 -7.65
C ALA A 12 -7.72 -8.94 -9.05
N GLN A 13 -6.87 -8.73 -10.06
CA GLN A 13 -7.14 -9.18 -11.42
C GLN A 13 -6.86 -10.68 -11.59
N SER A 14 -6.06 -11.26 -10.70
CA SER A 14 -5.78 -12.69 -10.64
C SER A 14 -5.87 -13.22 -9.20
N PRO A 15 -6.15 -14.52 -9.01
CA PRO A 15 -6.16 -15.15 -7.69
C PRO A 15 -4.78 -15.09 -7.00
N ASP A 16 -3.69 -15.15 -7.77
CA ASP A 16 -2.32 -15.09 -7.24
C ASP A 16 -2.02 -13.73 -6.60
N GLU A 17 -2.41 -12.64 -7.27
CA GLU A 17 -2.30 -11.28 -6.73
C GLU A 17 -3.09 -11.13 -5.42
N GLY A 18 -4.30 -11.71 -5.35
CA GLY A 18 -5.12 -11.70 -4.14
C GLY A 18 -4.45 -12.41 -2.96
N ALA A 19 -3.83 -13.58 -3.22
CA ALA A 19 -3.09 -14.33 -2.21
C ALA A 19 -1.86 -13.56 -1.71
N LEU A 20 -1.11 -12.90 -2.61
CA LEU A 20 0.05 -12.08 -2.24
C LEU A 20 -0.33 -10.90 -1.33
N VAL A 21 -1.42 -10.19 -1.64
CA VAL A 21 -1.87 -9.06 -0.81
C VAL A 21 -2.43 -9.54 0.53
N THR A 22 -3.09 -10.70 0.55
CA THR A 22 -3.57 -11.32 1.79
C THR A 22 -2.42 -11.76 2.69
N ALA A 23 -1.37 -12.35 2.12
CA ALA A 23 -0.17 -12.70 2.87
C ALA A 23 0.52 -11.44 3.43
N ALA A 24 0.70 -10.40 2.60
CA ALA A 24 1.28 -9.13 3.04
C ALA A 24 0.52 -8.52 4.24
N ARG A 25 -0.81 -8.59 4.22
CA ARG A 25 -1.65 -8.16 5.34
C ARG A 25 -1.31 -8.91 6.64
N ASN A 26 -1.10 -10.22 6.57
CA ASN A 26 -0.75 -11.04 7.74
C ASN A 26 0.65 -10.67 8.30
N PHE A 27 1.53 -10.12 7.48
CA PHE A 27 2.85 -9.62 7.90
C PHE A 27 2.85 -8.15 8.33
N GLY A 28 1.69 -7.51 8.48
CA GLY A 28 1.58 -6.11 8.91
C GLY A 28 1.79 -5.09 7.79
N PHE A 29 1.71 -5.51 6.53
CA PHE A 29 1.71 -4.64 5.35
C PHE A 29 0.28 -4.57 4.78
N VAL A 30 -0.45 -3.54 5.16
CA VAL A 30 -1.86 -3.37 4.79
C VAL A 30 -1.98 -2.33 3.70
N PHE A 31 -2.38 -2.74 2.50
CA PHE A 31 -2.68 -1.81 1.43
C PHE A 31 -4.01 -1.10 1.73
N ARG A 32 -3.97 0.22 1.96
CA ARG A 32 -5.17 0.98 2.36
C ARG A 32 -5.90 1.52 1.14
N SER A 33 -5.19 2.28 0.31
CA SER A 33 -5.79 2.95 -0.82
C SER A 33 -4.77 3.22 -1.91
N ARG A 34 -5.28 3.41 -3.13
CA ARG A 34 -4.50 3.84 -4.28
C ARG A 34 -5.29 4.89 -5.03
N THR A 35 -4.61 5.98 -5.33
CA THR A 35 -5.03 6.96 -6.31
C THR A 35 -4.24 6.75 -7.60
N PRO A 36 -4.60 7.40 -8.73
CA PRO A 36 -3.80 7.32 -9.95
C PRO A 36 -2.36 7.83 -9.80
N LYS A 37 -2.04 8.59 -8.75
CA LYS A 37 -0.73 9.21 -8.53
C LYS A 37 -0.04 8.76 -7.23
N THR A 38 -0.75 8.10 -6.32
CA THR A 38 -0.22 7.70 -5.02
C THR A 38 -0.76 6.36 -4.55
N ILE A 39 0.01 5.66 -3.73
CA ILE A 39 -0.36 4.41 -3.07
C ILE A 39 -0.11 4.58 -1.59
N THR A 40 -1.10 4.30 -0.76
CA THR A 40 -0.99 4.38 0.71
C THR A 40 -1.04 2.98 1.30
N VAL A 41 -0.01 2.65 2.07
CA VAL A 41 0.19 1.35 2.73
C VAL A 41 0.45 1.61 4.20
N HIS A 42 -0.12 0.79 5.09
CA HIS A 42 0.32 0.72 6.48
C HIS A 42 1.42 -0.34 6.59
N GLU A 43 2.61 0.08 7.01
CA GLU A 43 3.74 -0.80 7.27
C GLU A 43 3.97 -0.84 8.78
N LEU A 44 3.75 -2.01 9.40
CA LEU A 44 3.99 -2.23 10.83
C LEU A 44 3.29 -1.18 11.72
N GLY A 45 2.10 -0.72 11.32
CA GLY A 45 1.32 0.30 12.02
C GLY A 45 1.53 1.74 11.52
N THR A 46 2.60 2.02 10.76
CA THR A 46 2.85 3.37 10.22
C THR A 46 2.28 3.54 8.82
N ALA A 47 1.51 4.60 8.57
CA ALA A 47 1.04 4.92 7.22
C ALA A 47 2.20 5.50 6.37
N ILE A 48 2.45 4.89 5.22
CA ILE A 48 3.45 5.33 4.24
C ILE A 48 2.76 5.56 2.90
N THR A 49 3.00 6.73 2.32
CA THR A 49 2.47 7.09 1.01
C THR A 49 3.58 7.10 -0.03
N TYR A 50 3.44 6.21 -0.99
CA TYR A 50 4.27 6.12 -2.18
C TYR A 50 3.68 7.00 -3.28
N GLN A 51 4.50 7.85 -3.89
CA GLN A 51 4.14 8.53 -5.12
C GLN A 51 4.40 7.57 -6.29
N LEU A 52 3.36 7.31 -7.07
CA LEU A 52 3.43 6.48 -8.26
C LEU A 52 4.01 7.30 -9.42
N LEU A 53 5.15 6.85 -9.96
CA LEU A 53 5.82 7.52 -11.07
C LEU A 53 5.49 6.86 -12.41
N ALA A 54 5.50 5.53 -12.46
CA ALA A 54 5.17 4.78 -13.66
C ALA A 54 4.61 3.40 -13.30
N ILE A 55 3.65 2.93 -14.11
CA ILE A 55 3.20 1.54 -14.12
C ILE A 55 3.59 0.96 -15.46
N LEU A 56 4.24 -0.20 -15.43
CA LEU A 56 4.57 -1.02 -16.57
C LEU A 56 3.70 -2.27 -16.46
N ASP A 57 2.59 -2.26 -17.19
CA ASP A 57 1.63 -3.36 -17.18
C ASP A 57 2.27 -4.68 -17.61
N PHE A 58 1.61 -5.77 -17.23
CA PHE A 58 2.06 -7.10 -17.59
C PHE A 58 2.13 -7.25 -19.12
N ASN A 59 3.33 -7.55 -19.61
CA ASN A 59 3.54 -7.83 -21.03
C ASN A 59 3.94 -9.29 -21.20
N ASN A 60 3.24 -10.04 -22.06
CA ASN A 60 3.47 -11.47 -22.30
C ASN A 60 4.91 -11.78 -22.76
N ILE A 61 5.54 -10.86 -23.51
CA ILE A 61 6.95 -10.97 -23.92
C ILE A 61 7.90 -10.82 -22.72
N ARG A 62 7.59 -9.90 -21.79
CA ARG A 62 8.43 -9.62 -20.61
C ARG A 62 8.12 -10.51 -19.41
N LYS A 63 6.94 -11.15 -19.39
CA LYS A 63 6.40 -11.98 -18.29
C LYS A 63 6.47 -11.34 -16.91
N ARG A 64 6.45 -10.00 -16.84
CA ARG A 64 6.55 -9.24 -15.58
C ARG A 64 5.70 -7.99 -15.64
N MET A 65 5.10 -7.63 -14.50
CA MET A 65 4.55 -6.32 -14.21
C MET A 65 5.58 -5.56 -13.37
N SER A 66 5.70 -4.25 -13.53
CA SER A 66 6.61 -3.45 -12.71
C SER A 66 5.99 -2.10 -12.38
N VAL A 67 6.25 -1.62 -11.17
CA VAL A 67 5.75 -0.33 -10.70
C VAL A 67 6.93 0.46 -10.17
N ILE A 68 7.04 1.72 -10.59
CA ILE A 68 8.06 2.64 -10.10
C ILE A 68 7.36 3.64 -9.19
N GLY A 69 7.81 3.71 -7.95
CA GLY A 69 7.31 4.65 -6.96
C GLY A 69 8.43 5.27 -6.14
N VAL A 70 8.19 6.49 -5.67
CA VAL A 70 9.05 7.19 -4.71
C VAL A 70 8.35 7.19 -3.35
N CYS A 71 9.05 6.73 -2.32
CA CYS A 71 8.58 6.88 -0.95
C CYS A 71 8.77 8.35 -0.53
N ARG A 72 7.69 9.11 -0.42
CA ARG A 72 7.75 10.49 0.08
C ARG A 72 7.62 10.48 1.61
N GLY A 73 8.56 9.84 2.29
CA GLY A 73 8.63 9.81 3.75
C GLY A 73 7.46 9.09 4.43
N ARG A 74 7.70 8.65 5.67
CA ARG A 74 6.64 8.17 6.56
C ARG A 74 5.68 9.34 6.79
N ALA A 75 4.38 9.14 6.55
CA ALA A 75 3.42 10.14 6.98
C ALA A 75 3.54 10.21 8.50
N GLU A 76 4.03 11.32 9.04
CA GLU A 76 4.00 11.53 10.48
C GLU A 76 2.53 11.47 10.88
N ASP A 77 2.24 10.53 11.76
CA ASP A 77 0.90 10.27 12.26
C ASP A 77 0.38 11.54 12.94
N PRO A 78 -0.70 12.18 12.45
CA PRO A 78 -1.27 13.37 13.11
C PRO A 78 -1.79 13.08 14.53
N GLY A 79 -1.82 11.80 14.94
CA GLY A 79 -2.38 11.34 16.22
C GLY A 79 -1.39 11.08 17.35
N VAL A 80 -0.07 11.07 17.11
CA VAL A 80 0.92 10.94 18.21
C VAL A 80 1.48 12.32 18.52
N GLY A 81 0.68 13.12 19.22
CA GLY A 81 1.16 14.29 19.92
C GLY A 81 2.19 13.86 20.97
N LEU A 82 3.46 13.80 20.58
CA LEU A 82 4.57 13.75 21.51
C LEU A 82 4.53 15.08 22.28
N GLN A 83 3.90 15.06 23.45
CA GLN A 83 3.95 16.14 24.41
C GLN A 83 5.43 16.40 24.69
N ARG A 84 5.98 17.50 24.15
CA ARG A 84 7.35 17.91 24.43
C ARG A 84 7.45 18.13 25.95
N PRO A 85 8.35 17.46 26.67
CA PRO A 85 8.57 17.77 28.08
C PRO A 85 9.35 19.08 28.18
N GLY A 86 8.84 19.98 29.03
CA GLY A 86 9.56 21.05 29.76
C GLY A 86 10.31 22.08 28.93
#